data_AF-A0A1H8G4J0-F1
#
_entry.id   AF-A0A1H8G4J0-F1
#
_cell.length_a   1.000
_cell.length_b   1.000
_cell.length_c   1.000
_cell.angle_alpha   90.00
_cell.angle_beta   90.00
_cell.angle_gamma   90.00
#
_symmetry.space_group_name_H-M   'P 1'
#
loop_
_entity.id
_entity.type
_entity.pdbx_description
1 polymer ?
#
loop_
_entity_poly.entity_id
_entity_poly.type
_entity_poly.pdbx_seq_one_letter_code
_entity_poly.pdbx_strand_id
1 'polypeptide(L)'
;MNKTFFRKEKRIPLFLVPKVRKRHVPPIYKDHETAWKLFAEGALRNKVFHDDVLSRGSKCLACGQPLNSGKTKYPHIEKHHHCYIRLCTGTILPNDSADIYREAKNSEFPYVPDCRQCKANNPDYYEGCIKKIFPVHGKCHGHIHEVEKVLFDRLSEKLKAVFSSYL
;
A
#
# COMPACT_ATOMS: atom_id res chain seq x y z
N MET A 1 -21.06 20.98 -9.61
CA MET A 1 -20.66 19.76 -10.34
C MET A 1 -19.42 20.06 -11.19
N ASN A 2 -18.22 19.68 -10.76
CA ASN A 2 -17.01 19.84 -11.57
C ASN A 2 -16.92 18.71 -12.61
N LYS A 3 -17.48 18.96 -13.79
CA LYS A 3 -17.47 18.06 -14.96
C LYS A 3 -16.11 17.96 -15.68
N THR A 4 -15.00 18.34 -15.06
CA THR A 4 -13.69 18.44 -15.72
C THR A 4 -12.63 17.44 -15.23
N PHE A 5 -12.93 16.59 -14.25
CA PHE A 5 -11.92 15.69 -13.66
C PHE A 5 -11.57 14.44 -14.49
N PHE A 6 -12.29 14.19 -15.58
CA PHE A 6 -11.96 13.14 -16.54
C PHE A 6 -11.46 13.75 -17.85
N ARG A 7 -10.52 14.69 -17.78
CA ARG A 7 -9.59 14.87 -18.91
C ARG A 7 -8.89 13.53 -19.15
N LYS A 8 -8.59 13.20 -20.40
CA LYS A 8 -7.98 11.95 -20.93
C LYS A 8 -6.57 11.65 -20.35
N GLU A 9 -6.32 11.89 -19.08
CA GLU A 9 -5.18 11.39 -18.34
C GLU A 9 -5.45 9.91 -17.99
N LYS A 10 -4.44 9.07 -18.20
CA LYS A 10 -4.51 7.60 -18.09
C LYS A 10 -5.32 7.17 -16.86
N ARG A 11 -6.48 6.55 -17.11
CA ARG A 11 -7.39 6.03 -16.08
C ARG A 11 -6.62 5.13 -15.12
N ILE A 12 -6.62 5.46 -13.82
CA ILE A 12 -6.03 4.60 -12.80
C ILE A 12 -6.74 3.23 -12.82
N PRO A 13 -6.01 2.12 -12.98
CA PRO A 13 -6.60 0.80 -12.90
C PRO A 13 -7.30 0.59 -11.55
N LEU A 14 -8.57 0.17 -11.57
CA LEU A 14 -9.38 0.05 -10.35
C LEU A 14 -8.84 -0.97 -9.33
N PHE A 15 -8.00 -1.91 -9.77
CA PHE A 15 -7.32 -2.83 -8.87
C PHE A 15 -6.22 -2.12 -8.06
N LEU A 16 -5.68 -0.98 -8.51
CA LEU A 16 -4.76 -0.20 -7.69
C LEU A 16 -5.50 0.61 -6.61
N VAL A 17 -6.81 0.83 -6.73
CA VAL A 17 -7.54 1.61 -5.73
C VAL A 17 -7.96 0.70 -4.57
N PRO A 18 -7.50 0.94 -3.32
CA PRO A 18 -7.87 0.10 -2.18
C PRO A 18 -9.39 0.06 -1.99
N LYS A 19 -9.92 -1.13 -1.71
CA LYS A 19 -11.35 -1.31 -1.42
C LYS A 19 -11.71 -1.01 0.03
N VAL A 20 -10.71 -0.91 0.90
CA VAL A 20 -10.84 -0.53 2.31
C VAL A 20 -9.78 0.53 2.59
N ARG A 21 -10.18 1.72 3.06
CA ARG A 21 -9.24 2.77 3.46
C ARG A 21 -8.43 2.30 4.68
N LYS A 22 -7.13 2.60 4.71
CA LYS A 22 -6.22 2.22 5.82
C LYS A 22 -6.83 2.51 7.20
N ARG A 23 -7.38 3.71 7.40
CA ARG A 23 -7.97 4.17 8.67
C ARG A 23 -9.20 3.36 9.15
N HIS A 24 -9.83 2.57 8.27
CA HIS A 24 -10.98 1.73 8.63
C HIS A 24 -10.58 0.31 9.04
N VAL A 25 -9.30 -0.06 8.87
CA VAL A 25 -8.82 -1.41 9.21
C VAL A 25 -8.48 -1.61 10.69
N PRO A 26 -7.91 -0.64 11.45
CA PRO A 26 -7.61 -0.85 12.86
C PRO A 26 -8.78 -1.41 13.68
N PRO A 27 -10.04 -0.95 13.52
CA PRO A 27 -11.17 -1.55 14.24
C PRO A 27 -11.43 -3.02 13.91
N ILE A 28 -11.09 -3.48 12.70
CA ILE A 28 -11.25 -4.88 12.27
C ILE A 28 -10.20 -5.77 12.96
N TYR A 29 -8.98 -5.27 13.13
CA TYR A 29 -7.86 -5.99 13.72
C TYR A 29 -7.47 -5.44 15.09
N LYS A 30 -8.44 -5.00 15.90
CA LYS A 30 -8.18 -4.43 17.23
C LYS A 30 -7.35 -5.36 18.11
N ASP A 31 -7.59 -6.68 18.04
CA ASP A 31 -6.90 -7.70 18.85
C ASP A 31 -5.59 -8.18 18.18
N HIS A 32 -5.26 -7.65 17.00
CA HIS A 32 -4.10 -7.99 16.20
C HIS A 32 -3.38 -6.75 15.64
N GLU A 33 -3.47 -5.62 16.34
CA GLU A 33 -3.03 -4.32 15.83
C GLU A 33 -1.55 -4.30 15.45
N THR A 34 -0.68 -4.88 16.29
CA THR A 34 0.77 -5.01 16.00
C THR A 34 1.01 -5.80 14.72
N ALA A 35 0.39 -6.97 14.58
CA ALA A 35 0.54 -7.81 13.40
C ALA A 35 0.04 -7.06 12.13
N TRP A 36 -1.05 -6.32 12.24
CA TRP A 36 -1.53 -5.48 11.15
C TRP A 36 -0.56 -4.35 10.80
N LYS A 37 -0.06 -3.58 11.78
CA LYS A 37 0.90 -2.49 11.56
C LYS A 37 2.23 -2.98 11.01
N LEU A 38 2.68 -4.17 11.43
CA LEU A 38 3.85 -4.82 10.84
C LEU A 38 3.68 -5.07 9.35
N PHE A 39 2.47 -5.45 8.88
CA PHE A 39 2.22 -5.56 7.45
C PHE A 39 2.06 -4.18 6.78
N ALA A 40 1.19 -3.33 7.33
CA ALA A 40 0.77 -2.07 6.73
C ALA A 40 1.86 -1.00 6.68
N GLU A 41 2.86 -1.09 7.56
CA GLU A 41 3.91 -0.07 7.74
C GLU A 41 5.30 -0.67 7.91
N GLY A 42 5.45 -1.65 8.79
CA GLY A 42 6.75 -2.24 9.14
C GLY A 42 7.43 -2.94 7.96
N ALA A 43 6.74 -3.83 7.27
CA ALA A 43 7.26 -4.64 6.16
C ALA A 43 7.72 -3.75 4.99
N LEU A 44 7.09 -2.58 4.81
CA LEU A 44 7.53 -1.61 3.81
C LEU A 44 8.92 -1.03 4.10
N ARG A 45 9.47 -1.21 5.30
CA ARG A 45 10.82 -0.78 5.73
C ARG A 45 11.81 -1.95 5.84
N ASN A 46 11.38 -3.18 5.56
CA ASN A 46 12.26 -4.33 5.44
C ASN A 46 12.92 -4.37 4.04
N LYS A 47 14.24 -4.58 3.99
CA LYS A 47 15.05 -4.58 2.77
C LYS A 47 14.68 -5.70 1.81
N VAL A 48 14.54 -6.94 2.30
CA VAL A 48 14.14 -8.09 1.47
C VAL A 48 12.77 -7.87 0.86
N PHE A 49 11.80 -7.41 1.67
CA PHE A 49 10.47 -7.06 1.19
C PHE A 49 10.48 -5.94 0.17
N HIS A 50 11.28 -4.90 0.39
CA HIS A 50 11.42 -3.79 -0.54
C HIS A 50 11.97 -4.25 -1.90
N ASP A 51 13.07 -4.99 -1.89
CA ASP A 51 13.79 -5.43 -3.08
C ASP A 51 12.91 -6.42 -3.89
N ASP A 52 12.20 -7.32 -3.21
CA ASP A 52 11.26 -8.26 -3.87
C ASP A 52 10.03 -7.54 -4.47
N VAL A 53 9.51 -6.48 -3.83
CA VAL A 53 8.42 -5.68 -4.42
C VAL A 53 8.89 -4.93 -5.67
N LEU A 54 10.11 -4.37 -5.65
CA LEU A 54 10.67 -3.63 -6.79
C LEU A 54 11.06 -4.55 -7.96
N SER A 55 11.55 -5.76 -7.70
CA SER A 55 11.98 -6.69 -8.74
C SER A 55 10.84 -7.30 -9.56
N ARG A 56 9.60 -7.23 -9.06
CA ARG A 56 8.40 -7.78 -9.73
C ARG A 56 8.02 -7.11 -11.05
N GLY A 57 8.60 -5.95 -11.38
CA GLY A 57 8.37 -5.33 -12.67
C GLY A 57 9.10 -4.02 -12.87
N SER A 58 9.42 -3.69 -14.12
CA SER A 58 10.17 -2.50 -14.48
C SER A 58 9.30 -1.27 -14.78
N LYS A 59 7.97 -1.38 -14.67
CA LYS A 59 7.00 -0.33 -15.03
C LYS A 59 6.06 0.00 -13.87
N CYS A 60 5.73 1.28 -13.72
CA CYS A 60 4.67 1.74 -12.84
C CYS A 60 3.31 1.28 -13.37
N LEU A 61 2.57 0.49 -12.59
CA LEU A 61 1.27 -0.06 -13.02
C LEU A 61 0.18 1.01 -13.21
N ALA A 62 0.35 2.19 -12.63
CA ALA A 62 -0.61 3.28 -12.76
C ALA A 62 -0.48 4.04 -14.08
N CYS A 63 0.75 4.28 -14.56
CA CYS A 63 1.00 5.12 -15.75
C CYS A 63 1.65 4.37 -16.92
N GLY A 64 2.09 3.13 -16.71
CA GLY A 64 2.78 2.28 -17.67
C GLY A 64 4.21 2.70 -18.01
N GLN A 65 4.74 3.77 -17.41
CA GLN A 65 6.10 4.26 -17.66
C GLN A 65 7.13 3.45 -16.85
N PRO A 66 8.39 3.37 -17.31
CA PRO A 66 9.46 2.72 -16.56
C PRO A 66 9.61 3.29 -15.14
N LEU A 67 9.94 2.44 -14.17
CA LEU A 67 10.31 2.88 -12.82
C LEU A 67 11.67 3.60 -12.82
N ASN A 68 12.54 3.31 -13.82
CA ASN A 68 13.98 3.71 -13.83
C ASN A 68 14.42 4.63 -15.00
N SER A 69 13.55 5.42 -15.65
CA SER A 69 13.98 6.26 -16.78
C SER A 69 14.73 7.55 -16.35
N GLY A 70 16.06 7.57 -16.41
CA GLY A 70 16.94 8.74 -16.18
C GLY A 70 16.88 9.79 -17.30
N LYS A 71 17.10 11.10 -17.06
CA LYS A 71 18.44 11.74 -16.98
C LYS A 71 18.57 12.91 -15.97
N THR A 72 17.54 13.26 -15.21
CA THR A 72 17.59 13.95 -13.90
C THR A 72 16.16 13.92 -13.34
N LYS A 73 15.70 12.79 -12.77
CA LYS A 73 14.30 12.59 -12.29
C LYS A 73 14.11 11.11 -11.92
N TYR A 74 14.69 10.65 -10.81
CA TYR A 74 14.21 9.39 -10.20
C TYR A 74 12.88 9.72 -9.51
N PRO A 75 11.72 9.33 -10.05
CA PRO A 75 10.47 9.54 -9.35
C PRO A 75 10.52 8.76 -8.04
N HIS A 76 10.30 9.43 -6.91
CA HIS A 76 10.07 8.76 -5.61
C HIS A 76 9.16 7.54 -5.84
N ILE A 77 9.67 6.32 -5.62
CA ILE A 77 8.88 5.10 -5.81
C ILE A 77 8.19 4.76 -4.50
N GLU A 78 6.88 4.78 -4.55
CA GLU A 78 6.02 4.40 -3.43
C GLU A 78 5.65 2.93 -3.53
N LYS A 79 5.57 2.28 -2.37
CA LYS A 79 5.06 0.92 -2.22
C LYS A 79 3.58 1.02 -1.86
N HIS A 80 2.73 1.00 -2.89
CA HIS A 80 1.29 1.19 -2.76
C HIS A 80 0.58 -0.08 -2.31
N HIS A 81 -0.23 0.00 -1.26
CA HIS A 81 -1.07 -1.12 -0.83
C HIS A 81 -2.28 -1.29 -1.74
N HIS A 82 -2.43 -2.45 -2.35
CA HIS A 82 -3.69 -2.90 -2.96
C HIS A 82 -4.80 -3.06 -1.90
N CYS A 83 -4.43 -3.59 -0.74
CA CYS A 83 -5.35 -3.92 0.34
C CYS A 83 -4.59 -3.92 1.67
N TYR A 84 -5.27 -3.49 2.73
CA TYR A 84 -4.75 -3.45 4.11
C TYR A 84 -5.26 -4.63 4.96
N ILE A 85 -6.06 -5.54 4.40
CA ILE A 85 -6.64 -6.70 5.09
C ILE A 85 -5.65 -7.87 5.06
N ARG A 86 -4.61 -7.79 5.90
CA ARG A 86 -3.61 -8.84 6.10
C ARG A 86 -2.90 -8.64 7.44
N LEU A 87 -2.51 -9.73 8.09
CA LEU A 87 -1.71 -9.73 9.32
C LEU A 87 -0.28 -10.15 9.02
N CYS A 88 0.71 -9.60 9.71
CA CYS A 88 2.07 -10.10 9.64
C CYS A 88 2.25 -11.28 10.61
N THR A 89 2.98 -12.31 10.18
CA THR A 89 3.38 -13.46 11.02
C THR A 89 4.87 -13.47 11.34
N GLY A 90 5.62 -12.48 10.83
CA GLY A 90 7.05 -12.35 11.08
C GLY A 90 7.33 -11.83 12.49
N THR A 91 8.43 -12.30 13.07
CA THR A 91 9.00 -11.78 14.32
C THR A 91 9.50 -10.35 14.10
N ILE A 92 9.56 -9.55 15.17
CA ILE A 92 10.11 -8.19 15.09
C ILE A 92 11.63 -8.27 15.05
N LEU A 93 12.24 -7.56 14.11
CA LEU A 93 13.69 -7.45 14.01
C LEU A 93 14.27 -6.59 15.16
N PRO A 94 15.50 -6.88 15.61
CA PRO A 94 16.30 -5.93 16.39
C PRO A 94 16.47 -4.60 15.64
N ASN A 95 16.55 -3.50 16.38
CA ASN A 95 16.62 -2.14 15.82
C ASN A 95 17.87 -1.89 14.94
N ASP A 96 18.95 -2.63 15.18
CA ASP A 96 20.24 -2.57 14.48
C ASP A 96 20.35 -3.58 13.32
N SER A 97 19.26 -4.31 13.01
CA SER A 97 19.25 -5.29 11.94
C SER A 97 19.57 -4.67 10.57
N ALA A 98 20.50 -5.28 9.84
CA ALA A 98 20.86 -4.90 8.47
C ALA A 98 19.70 -5.04 7.47
N ASP A 99 18.63 -5.76 7.83
CA ASP A 99 17.42 -5.88 7.01
C ASP A 99 16.47 -4.69 7.16
N ILE A 100 16.77 -3.71 8.01
CA ILE A 100 16.05 -2.43 8.10
C ILE A 100 16.72 -1.44 7.14
N TYR A 101 16.10 -1.11 6.00
CA TYR A 101 16.74 -0.22 5.02
C TYR A 101 16.49 1.28 5.27
N ARG A 102 15.52 1.62 6.14
CA ARG A 102 15.29 2.99 6.60
C ARG A 102 14.59 3.03 7.96
N GLU A 103 14.84 4.11 8.69
CA GLU A 103 14.15 4.42 9.95
C GLU A 103 12.67 4.75 9.74
N ALA A 104 11.91 4.63 10.82
CA ALA A 104 10.51 5.07 10.89
C ALA A 104 10.46 6.61 11.01
N LYS A 105 9.47 7.23 10.37
CA LYS A 105 9.14 8.65 10.61
C LYS A 105 8.29 8.79 11.87
N ASN A 106 8.16 10.01 12.43
CA ASN A 106 7.45 10.30 13.68
C ASN A 106 6.02 9.73 13.80
N SER A 107 5.33 9.48 12.68
CA SER A 107 3.96 8.94 12.64
C SER A 107 3.87 7.50 12.10
N GLU A 108 5.00 6.86 11.81
CA GLU A 108 5.06 5.48 11.35
C GLU A 108 5.27 4.52 12.54
N PHE A 109 4.71 3.32 12.44
CA PHE A 109 4.96 2.24 13.38
C PHE A 109 6.46 1.90 13.42
N PRO A 110 7.10 1.86 14.61
CA PRO A 110 8.56 1.82 14.72
C PRO A 110 9.17 0.45 14.36
N TYR A 111 8.41 -0.64 14.49
CA TYR A 111 8.94 -1.99 14.33
C TYR A 111 8.88 -2.51 12.89
N VAL A 112 9.86 -3.35 12.54
CA VAL A 112 10.00 -4.00 11.22
C VAL A 112 9.96 -5.51 11.42
N PRO A 113 9.20 -6.28 10.62
CA PRO A 113 9.18 -7.73 10.72
C PRO A 113 10.37 -8.37 9.99
N ASP A 114 10.76 -9.57 10.42
CA ASP A 114 11.75 -10.42 9.75
C ASP A 114 11.14 -11.08 8.51
N CYS A 115 11.12 -10.32 7.42
CA CYS A 115 10.66 -10.81 6.13
C CYS A 115 11.60 -11.85 5.51
N ARG A 116 12.89 -11.85 5.86
CA ARG A 116 13.87 -12.81 5.34
C ARG A 116 13.55 -14.20 5.87
N GLN A 117 13.37 -14.32 7.18
CA GLN A 117 12.95 -15.55 7.83
C GLN A 117 11.56 -15.98 7.34
N CYS A 118 10.61 -15.04 7.22
CA CYS A 118 9.27 -15.35 6.71
C CYS A 118 9.31 -15.91 5.27
N LYS A 119 10.13 -15.34 4.38
CA LYS A 119 10.33 -15.83 3.01
C LYS A 119 10.90 -17.26 2.98
N ALA A 120 11.84 -17.57 3.87
CA ALA A 120 12.43 -18.91 3.96
C ALA A 120 11.47 -19.95 4.55
N ASN A 121 10.77 -19.59 5.63
CA ASN A 121 9.97 -20.54 6.41
C ASN A 121 8.52 -20.66 5.92
N ASN A 122 7.96 -19.60 5.32
CA ASN A 122 6.57 -19.51 4.88
C ASN A 122 6.47 -18.83 3.50
N PRO A 123 7.09 -19.39 2.45
CA PRO A 123 7.22 -18.74 1.14
C PRO A 123 5.86 -18.35 0.52
N ASP A 124 4.83 -19.19 0.62
CA ASP A 124 3.49 -18.89 0.08
C ASP A 124 2.83 -17.72 0.80
N TYR A 125 3.01 -17.64 2.12
CA TYR A 125 2.51 -16.52 2.90
C TYR A 125 3.25 -15.23 2.54
N TYR A 126 4.56 -15.31 2.42
CA TYR A 126 5.38 -14.18 2.00
C TYR A 126 5.00 -13.67 0.60
N GLU A 127 4.85 -14.59 -0.36
CA GLU A 127 4.44 -14.30 -1.73
C GLU A 127 3.06 -13.63 -1.77
N GLY A 128 2.14 -14.10 -0.93
CA GLY A 128 0.85 -13.45 -0.75
C GLY A 128 0.97 -12.02 -0.21
N CYS A 129 1.95 -11.72 0.66
CA CYS A 129 2.18 -10.37 1.18
C CYS A 129 2.67 -9.44 0.07
N ILE A 130 3.73 -9.84 -0.66
CA ILE A 130 4.31 -8.98 -1.70
C ILE A 130 3.29 -8.69 -2.81
N LYS A 131 2.46 -9.67 -3.21
CA LYS A 131 1.40 -9.51 -4.22
C LYS A 131 0.36 -8.43 -3.87
N LYS A 132 0.24 -8.03 -2.60
CA LYS A 132 -0.66 -6.95 -2.15
C LYS A 132 -0.02 -5.57 -2.26
N ILE A 133 1.26 -5.47 -2.61
CA ILE A 133 1.99 -4.20 -2.72
C ILE A 133 2.43 -3.99 -4.16
N PHE A 134 2.29 -2.76 -4.65
CA PHE A 134 2.69 -2.40 -6.02
C PHE A 134 3.64 -1.21 -6.02
N PRO A 135 4.78 -1.29 -6.72
CA PRO A 135 5.63 -0.13 -6.92
C PRO A 135 4.96 0.84 -7.90
N VAL A 136 4.81 2.09 -7.48
CA VAL A 136 4.24 3.16 -8.31
C VAL A 136 5.05 4.44 -8.13
N HIS A 137 5.03 5.33 -9.13
CA HIS A 137 5.61 6.66 -8.96
C HIS A 137 4.84 7.45 -7.89
N GLY A 138 5.52 8.31 -7.13
CA GLY A 138 4.89 9.11 -6.06
C GLY A 138 3.75 9.99 -6.56
N LYS A 139 3.88 10.58 -7.75
CA LYS A 139 2.76 11.30 -8.39
C LYS A 139 1.57 10.38 -8.68
N CYS A 140 1.82 9.15 -9.10
CA CYS A 140 0.76 8.17 -9.35
C CYS A 140 0.12 7.70 -8.04
N HIS A 141 0.91 7.53 -6.98
CA HIS A 141 0.41 7.21 -5.64
C HIS A 141 -0.59 8.26 -5.14
N GLY A 142 -0.26 9.54 -5.28
CA GLY A 142 -1.17 10.65 -4.97
C GLY A 142 -2.49 10.57 -5.76
N HIS A 143 -2.41 10.39 -7.09
CA HIS A 143 -3.60 10.25 -7.94
C HIS A 143 -4.43 9.01 -7.57
N ILE A 144 -3.81 7.87 -7.21
CA ILE A 144 -4.55 6.70 -6.72
C ILE A 144 -5.39 7.06 -5.48
N HIS A 145 -4.83 7.80 -4.53
CA HIS A 145 -5.55 8.24 -3.32
C HIS A 145 -6.61 9.31 -3.59
N GLU A 146 -6.44 10.17 -4.59
CA GLU A 146 -7.49 11.08 -5.04
C GLU A 146 -8.70 10.30 -5.60
N VAL A 147 -8.45 9.28 -6.43
CA VAL A 147 -9.50 8.40 -6.94
C VAL A 147 -10.16 7.61 -5.81
N GLU A 148 -9.37 7.06 -4.88
CA GLU A 148 -9.88 6.40 -3.67
C GLU A 148 -10.82 7.33 -2.90
N LYS A 149 -10.42 8.59 -2.69
CA LYS A 149 -11.22 9.59 -1.99
C LYS A 149 -12.59 9.75 -2.66
N VAL A 150 -12.60 10.05 -3.96
CA VAL A 150 -13.83 10.27 -4.74
C VAL A 150 -14.76 9.05 -4.72
N LEU A 151 -14.22 7.82 -4.85
CA LEU A 151 -15.05 6.61 -4.87
C LEU A 151 -15.75 6.38 -3.53
N PHE A 152 -15.03 6.54 -2.42
CA PHE A 152 -15.59 6.37 -1.08
C PHE A 152 -16.56 7.49 -0.70
N ASP A 153 -16.32 8.73 -1.13
CA ASP A 153 -17.24 9.84 -0.88
C ASP A 153 -18.57 9.58 -1.61
N ARG A 154 -18.52 9.09 -2.87
CA ARG A 154 -19.72 8.64 -3.60
C ARG A 154 -20.42 7.46 -2.94
N LEU A 155 -19.66 6.50 -2.41
CA LEU A 155 -20.23 5.36 -1.70
C LEU A 155 -20.96 5.81 -0.43
N SER A 156 -20.37 6.72 0.34
CA SER A 156 -20.99 7.32 1.53
C SER A 156 -22.34 7.97 1.19
N GLU A 157 -22.39 8.81 0.15
CA GLU A 157 -23.65 9.47 -0.23
C GLU A 157 -24.73 8.48 -0.70
N LYS A 158 -24.34 7.43 -1.43
CA LYS A 158 -25.27 6.35 -1.80
C LYS A 158 -25.81 5.62 -0.58
N LEU A 159 -24.94 5.26 0.36
CA LEU A 159 -25.34 4.55 1.58
C LEU A 159 -26.30 5.40 2.41
N LYS A 160 -26.01 6.70 2.61
CA LYS A 160 -26.91 7.63 3.29
C LYS A 160 -28.27 7.69 2.62
N ALA A 161 -28.33 7.90 1.30
CA ALA A 161 -29.58 7.98 0.56
C ALA A 161 -30.42 6.70 0.72
N VAL A 162 -29.78 5.53 0.69
CA VAL A 162 -30.43 4.24 0.92
C VAL A 162 -30.98 4.15 2.34
N PHE A 163 -30.18 4.44 3.38
CA PHE A 163 -30.65 4.39 4.76
C PHE A 163 -31.76 5.40 5.07
N SER A 164 -31.70 6.60 4.50
CA SER A 164 -32.76 7.59 4.60
C SER A 164 -34.05 7.19 3.88
N SER A 165 -34.02 6.24 2.94
CA SER A 165 -35.23 5.72 2.29
C SER A 165 -35.93 4.61 3.09
N TYR A 166 -35.32 4.15 4.18
CA TYR A 166 -35.87 3.15 5.10
C TYR A 166 -36.34 3.74 6.44
N LEU A 167 -36.24 5.06 6.62
CA LEU A 167 -36.75 5.83 7.76
C LEU A 167 -37.92 6.70 7.31
#